data_AF-A0A6A5ZC77-F1
#
_entry.id   AF-A0A6A5ZC77-F1
#
_cell.length_a   1.000
_cell.length_b   1.000
_cell.length_c   1.000
_cell.angle_alpha   90.00
_cell.angle_beta   90.00
_cell.angle_gamma   90.00
#
_symmetry.space_group_name_H-M   'P 1'
#
loop_
_entity.id
_entity.type
_entity.pdbx_description
1 polymer ?
#
loop_
_entity_poly.entity_id
_entity_poly.type
_entity_poly.pdbx_seq_one_letter_code
_entity_poly.pdbx_strand_id
1 'polypeptide(L)'
;MRLLTLLITLLSFLLHTLATPLPPSPAFPPDTERYPIDRHSLLLHFMTDTTGLENLYPNGWPEWAKFDSRLQFTILMQEGRWQCAAEWTPGVLPGEGVFLPCALRQDGGKGTGVEKREGLSAIEGRGIIEDKTEVQFTLRRWYGLGVRRPEISVMLGIRRNVTLDDESHEIWYGERPLYSSQSGPMFCTLGPPLDGMRCSDLDGPLAINSTRVGGG
;
A
#
# COMPACT_ATOMS: atom_id res chain seq x y z
N MET A 1 -33.18 35.30 43.34
CA MET A 1 -33.35 35.29 41.87
C MET A 1 -32.21 35.95 41.08
N ARG A 2 -31.48 36.96 41.59
CA ARG A 2 -30.40 37.64 40.82
C ARG A 2 -29.14 36.80 40.53
N LEU A 3 -28.83 35.78 41.35
CA LEU A 3 -27.65 34.93 41.19
C LEU A 3 -27.78 33.94 40.01
N LEU A 4 -29.00 33.46 39.75
CA LEU A 4 -29.27 32.45 38.71
C LEU A 4 -29.14 33.05 37.30
N THR A 5 -29.60 34.28 37.09
CA THR A 5 -29.45 35.01 35.82
C THR A 5 -27.99 35.26 35.47
N LEU A 6 -27.14 35.52 36.47
CA LEU A 6 -25.71 35.79 36.26
C LEU A 6 -24.94 34.51 35.88
N LEU A 7 -25.35 33.36 36.42
CA LEU A 7 -24.77 32.06 36.08
C LEU A 7 -25.12 31.66 34.63
N ILE A 8 -26.36 31.90 34.21
CA ILE A 8 -26.83 31.57 32.84
C ILE A 8 -26.10 32.43 31.79
N THR A 9 -25.88 33.71 32.06
CA THR A 9 -25.13 34.61 31.14
C THR A 9 -23.65 34.26 31.06
N LEU A 10 -23.04 33.82 32.17
CA LEU A 10 -21.63 33.38 32.16
C LEU A 10 -21.46 32.08 31.37
N LEU A 11 -22.40 31.14 31.51
CA LEU A 11 -22.37 29.86 30.79
C LEU A 11 -22.53 30.07 29.28
N SER A 12 -23.41 30.98 28.87
CA SER A 12 -23.61 31.30 27.46
C SER A 12 -22.40 32.03 26.85
N PHE A 13 -21.66 32.83 27.61
CA PHE A 13 -20.39 33.41 27.14
C PHE A 13 -19.28 32.35 26.98
N LEU A 14 -19.22 31.34 27.86
CA LEU A 14 -18.24 30.25 27.75
C LEU A 14 -18.51 29.32 26.56
N LEU A 15 -19.77 29.13 26.14
CA LEU A 15 -20.09 28.30 24.98
C LEU A 15 -19.70 28.97 23.64
N HIS A 16 -19.63 30.30 23.57
CA HIS A 16 -19.28 31.00 22.33
C HIS A 16 -17.77 31.06 22.06
N THR A 17 -16.91 30.84 23.05
CA THR A 17 -15.45 30.90 22.87
C THR A 17 -14.83 29.60 22.37
N LEU A 18 -15.59 28.50 22.28
CA LEU A 18 -15.10 27.18 21.85
C LEU A 18 -15.37 26.85 20.38
N ALA A 19 -16.05 27.75 19.64
CA ALA A 19 -16.28 27.58 18.20
C ALA A 19 -15.19 28.28 17.39
N THR A 20 -13.92 27.95 17.62
CA THR A 20 -12.88 28.27 16.64
C THR A 20 -13.11 27.35 15.44
N PRO A 21 -13.37 27.88 14.23
CA PRO A 21 -13.45 27.05 13.04
C PRO A 21 -12.12 26.31 12.92
N LEU A 22 -12.18 24.98 12.80
CA LEU A 22 -10.98 24.20 12.49
C LEU A 22 -10.31 24.84 11.27
N PRO A 23 -8.98 25.03 11.28
CA PRO A 23 -8.29 25.48 10.09
C PRO A 23 -8.70 24.58 8.93
N PRO A 24 -9.03 25.14 7.75
CA PRO A 24 -9.35 24.33 6.59
C PRO A 24 -8.20 23.35 6.38
N SER A 25 -8.51 22.05 6.24
CA SER A 25 -7.49 21.08 5.85
C SER A 25 -6.82 21.60 4.58
N PRO A 26 -5.47 21.55 4.49
CA PRO A 26 -4.78 21.99 3.29
C PRO A 26 -5.41 21.27 2.10
N ALA A 27 -5.91 22.05 1.14
CA ALA A 27 -6.44 21.49 -0.10
C ALA A 27 -5.31 20.71 -0.77
N PHE A 28 -5.55 19.44 -1.07
CA PHE A 28 -4.62 18.68 -1.87
C PHE A 28 -4.47 19.35 -3.25
N PRO A 29 -3.30 19.27 -3.89
CA PRO A 29 -3.17 19.68 -5.29
C PRO A 29 -4.28 19.00 -6.10
N PRO A 30 -4.89 19.69 -7.08
CA PRO A 30 -5.99 19.13 -7.89
C PRO A 30 -5.61 17.80 -8.57
N ASP A 31 -4.32 17.52 -8.73
CA ASP A 31 -3.77 16.33 -9.38
C ASP A 31 -3.20 15.31 -8.39
N THR A 32 -3.80 15.17 -7.19
CA THR A 32 -3.39 14.15 -6.21
C THR A 32 -4.54 13.21 -5.85
N GLU A 33 -4.32 11.92 -6.05
CA GLU A 33 -5.17 10.86 -5.56
C GLU A 33 -4.56 10.19 -4.32
N ARG A 34 -5.41 9.64 -3.46
CA ARG A 34 -4.99 8.89 -2.27
C ARG A 34 -5.45 7.45 -2.41
N TYR A 35 -4.53 6.51 -2.29
CA TYR A 35 -4.78 5.07 -2.38
C TYR A 35 -4.56 4.40 -1.02
N PRO A 36 -5.62 4.23 -0.20
CA PRO A 36 -5.51 3.50 1.05
C PRO A 36 -5.11 2.05 0.82
N ILE A 37 -4.25 1.52 1.68
CA ILE A 37 -3.93 0.08 1.74
C ILE A 37 -4.77 -0.52 2.86
N ASP A 38 -5.45 -1.64 2.57
CA ASP A 38 -6.22 -2.36 3.57
C ASP A 38 -5.28 -2.92 4.64
N ARG A 39 -5.47 -2.46 5.87
CA ARG A 39 -4.59 -2.74 7.01
C ARG A 39 -4.37 -4.23 7.28
N HIS A 40 -5.38 -5.06 7.01
CA HIS A 40 -5.35 -6.50 7.31
C HIS A 40 -4.91 -7.35 6.11
N SER A 41 -4.64 -6.70 4.97
CA SER A 41 -4.26 -7.38 3.74
C SER A 41 -2.75 -7.46 3.56
N LEU A 42 -1.98 -6.63 4.29
CA LEU A 42 -0.54 -6.57 4.17
C LEU A 42 0.09 -7.82 4.79
N LEU A 43 0.72 -8.60 3.93
CA LEU A 43 1.61 -9.68 4.29
C LEU A 43 2.95 -9.45 3.59
N LEU A 44 3.99 -9.22 4.38
CA LEU A 44 5.36 -9.19 3.91
C LEU A 44 6.11 -10.33 4.59
N HIS A 45 6.58 -11.31 3.81
CA HIS A 45 7.44 -12.39 4.28
C HIS A 45 8.75 -12.30 3.50
N PHE A 46 9.82 -11.90 4.17
CA PHE A 46 11.01 -11.42 3.50
C PHE A 46 12.27 -12.11 4.03
N MET A 47 13.12 -12.55 3.11
CA MET A 47 14.46 -13.08 3.37
C MET A 47 15.48 -12.24 2.62
N THR A 48 16.33 -11.55 3.35
CA THR A 48 17.58 -10.97 2.82
C THR A 48 18.79 -11.80 3.24
N ASP A 49 19.92 -11.56 2.57
CA ASP A 49 21.25 -12.00 2.98
C ASP A 49 21.56 -11.68 4.46
N THR A 50 21.07 -10.55 4.95
CA THR A 50 21.32 -10.01 6.30
C THR A 50 20.21 -10.27 7.33
N THR A 51 19.05 -10.82 6.91
CA THR A 51 18.01 -11.27 7.87
C THR A 51 18.38 -12.55 8.61
N GLY A 52 19.44 -13.24 8.17
CA GLY A 52 19.97 -14.41 8.84
C GLY A 52 20.69 -14.02 10.14
N LEU A 53 20.77 -14.97 11.07
CA LEU A 53 21.65 -14.83 12.22
C LEU A 53 23.10 -14.95 11.72
N GLU A 54 23.73 -13.83 11.39
CA GLU A 54 25.10 -13.75 10.84
C GLU A 54 26.11 -14.54 11.69
N ASN A 55 25.92 -14.54 13.01
CA ASN A 55 26.74 -15.31 13.96
C ASN A 55 26.56 -16.83 13.87
N LEU A 56 25.42 -17.31 13.38
CA LEU A 56 25.14 -18.74 13.22
C LEU A 56 25.46 -19.22 11.80
N TYR A 57 25.32 -18.35 10.80
CA TYR A 57 25.50 -18.68 9.40
C TYR A 57 26.31 -17.60 8.67
N PRO A 58 27.64 -17.59 8.81
CA PRO A 58 28.51 -16.54 8.23
C PRO A 58 28.54 -16.56 6.69
N ASN A 59 28.11 -17.66 6.08
CA ASN A 59 28.00 -17.80 4.62
C ASN A 59 26.57 -17.50 4.13
N GLY A 60 25.76 -16.82 4.94
CA GLY A 60 24.35 -16.58 4.68
C GLY A 60 23.47 -17.80 4.95
N TRP A 61 22.22 -17.71 4.52
CA TRP A 61 21.20 -18.72 4.77
C TRP A 61 21.56 -20.10 4.20
N PRO A 62 21.42 -21.19 4.99
CA PRO A 62 21.62 -22.52 4.45
C PRO A 62 20.54 -22.84 3.40
N GLU A 63 20.90 -23.56 2.34
CA GLU A 63 19.99 -23.84 1.20
C GLU A 63 18.64 -24.42 1.63
N TRP A 64 18.63 -25.29 2.64
CA TRP A 64 17.42 -25.93 3.15
C TRP A 64 16.49 -24.99 3.93
N ALA A 65 16.95 -23.79 4.28
CA ALA A 65 16.17 -22.77 5.00
C ALA A 65 15.73 -21.60 4.11
N LYS A 66 16.19 -21.55 2.85
CA LYS A 66 15.83 -20.47 1.93
C LYS A 66 14.36 -20.58 1.53
N PHE A 67 13.70 -19.43 1.41
CA PHE A 67 12.33 -19.35 0.92
C PHE A 67 12.17 -18.14 0.00
N ASP A 68 11.24 -18.24 -0.94
CA ASP A 68 10.88 -17.12 -1.80
C ASP A 68 10.20 -16.04 -0.97
N SER A 69 10.75 -14.83 -1.08
CA SER A 69 10.19 -13.66 -0.45
C SER A 69 8.86 -13.30 -1.12
N ARG A 70 7.92 -12.82 -0.33
CA ARG A 70 6.55 -12.53 -0.75
C ARG A 70 6.08 -11.19 -0.21
N LEU A 71 5.43 -10.41 -1.06
CA LEU A 71 4.59 -9.29 -0.65
C LEU A 71 3.18 -9.50 -1.18
N GLN A 72 2.19 -9.28 -0.32
CA GLN A 72 0.78 -9.26 -0.68
C GLN A 72 0.10 -8.11 0.06
N PHE A 73 -0.78 -7.38 -0.63
CA PHE A 73 -1.62 -6.35 -0.04
C PHE A 73 -2.79 -6.02 -0.97
N THR A 74 -3.77 -5.30 -0.44
CA THR A 74 -4.94 -4.81 -1.16
C THR A 74 -4.96 -3.29 -1.12
N ILE A 75 -5.08 -2.66 -2.29
CA ILE A 75 -5.25 -1.22 -2.44
C ILE A 75 -6.72 -0.93 -2.69
N LEU A 76 -7.22 0.13 -2.07
CA LEU A 76 -8.56 0.64 -2.27
C LEU A 76 -8.49 1.82 -3.26
N MET A 77 -9.15 1.69 -4.41
CA MET A 77 -9.28 2.74 -5.43
C MET A 77 -10.77 2.98 -5.71
N GLN A 78 -11.08 4.00 -6.51
CA GLN A 78 -12.47 4.33 -6.86
C GLN A 78 -13.15 3.20 -7.64
N GLU A 79 -12.37 2.46 -8.43
CA GLU A 79 -12.81 1.35 -9.28
C GLU A 79 -13.03 0.05 -8.48
N GLY A 80 -12.50 -0.01 -7.25
CA GLY A 80 -12.64 -1.16 -6.37
C GLY A 80 -11.37 -1.56 -5.63
N ARG A 81 -11.31 -2.84 -5.24
CA ARG A 81 -10.21 -3.41 -4.45
C ARG A 81 -9.21 -4.10 -5.37
N TRP A 82 -7.98 -3.63 -5.37
CA TRP A 82 -6.90 -4.17 -6.18
C TRP A 82 -5.98 -5.05 -5.33
N GLN A 83 -5.90 -6.34 -5.66
CA GLN A 83 -5.01 -7.30 -5.01
C GLN A 83 -3.64 -7.27 -5.67
N CYS A 84 -2.64 -6.80 -4.95
CA CYS A 84 -1.25 -6.80 -5.38
C CYS A 84 -0.52 -7.95 -4.68
N ALA A 85 0.15 -8.81 -5.43
CA ALA A 85 0.94 -9.90 -4.88
C ALA A 85 2.13 -10.22 -5.78
N ALA A 86 3.28 -10.50 -5.17
CA ALA A 86 4.44 -11.05 -5.87
C ALA A 86 5.28 -11.93 -4.96
N GLU A 87 5.98 -12.85 -5.59
CA GLU A 87 6.97 -13.73 -4.99
C GLU A 87 8.28 -13.61 -5.78
N TRP A 88 9.41 -13.68 -5.10
CA TRP A 88 10.74 -13.56 -5.73
C TRP A 88 11.80 -14.31 -4.94
N THR A 89 12.89 -14.62 -5.62
CA THR A 89 13.99 -15.41 -5.06
C THR A 89 14.60 -14.75 -3.82
N PRO A 90 14.98 -15.54 -2.80
CA PRO A 90 15.54 -15.00 -1.56
C PRO A 90 16.76 -14.11 -1.79
N GLY A 91 16.89 -13.06 -0.98
CA GLY A 91 18.04 -12.13 -1.01
C GLY A 91 17.94 -11.01 -2.04
N VAL A 92 17.04 -11.10 -3.02
CA VAL A 92 17.02 -10.17 -4.17
C VAL A 92 15.64 -9.54 -4.29
N LEU A 93 15.52 -8.23 -4.02
CA LEU A 93 14.28 -7.51 -4.31
C LEU A 93 13.98 -7.55 -5.82
N PRO A 94 12.70 -7.40 -6.23
CA PRO A 94 12.38 -7.08 -7.61
C PRO A 94 13.26 -5.90 -8.05
N GLY A 95 13.91 -6.04 -9.21
CA GLY A 95 14.89 -5.05 -9.67
C GLY A 95 14.33 -3.63 -9.67
N GLU A 96 15.20 -2.62 -9.51
CA GLU A 96 14.76 -1.23 -9.60
C GLU A 96 14.07 -0.96 -10.94
N GLY A 97 12.88 -0.37 -10.90
CA GLY A 97 12.07 -0.11 -12.09
C GLY A 97 11.22 -1.30 -12.57
N VAL A 98 11.25 -2.44 -11.88
CA VAL A 98 10.34 -3.55 -12.16
C VAL A 98 8.97 -3.24 -11.56
N PHE A 99 7.95 -3.24 -12.43
CA PHE A 99 6.55 -3.08 -12.05
C PHE A 99 5.83 -4.42 -12.13
N LEU A 100 5.14 -4.79 -11.06
CA LEU A 100 4.45 -6.05 -10.87
C LEU A 100 2.94 -5.79 -10.89
N PRO A 101 2.15 -6.60 -11.59
CA PRO A 101 0.73 -6.31 -11.79
C PRO A 101 -0.08 -6.52 -10.50
N CYS A 102 -1.14 -5.72 -10.35
CA CYS A 102 -2.21 -5.94 -9.40
C CYS A 102 -3.48 -6.39 -10.13
N ALA A 103 -4.26 -7.27 -9.51
CA ALA A 103 -5.51 -7.77 -10.07
C ALA A 103 -6.72 -7.13 -9.39
N LEU A 104 -7.70 -6.67 -10.15
CA LEU A 104 -8.96 -6.17 -9.61
C LEU A 104 -9.77 -7.35 -9.00
N ARG A 105 -10.17 -7.22 -7.74
CA ARG A 105 -11.01 -8.20 -7.04
C ARG A 105 -12.48 -7.86 -7.26
N GLN A 106 -13.21 -8.75 -7.92
CA GLN A 106 -14.67 -8.63 -8.06
C GLN A 106 -15.34 -9.08 -6.75
N ASP A 107 -15.67 -8.10 -5.90
CA ASP A 107 -16.42 -8.32 -4.66
C ASP A 107 -17.87 -8.73 -4.98
N GLY A 108 -18.12 -10.04 -5.12
CA GLY A 108 -19.50 -10.54 -5.32
C GLY A 108 -19.64 -11.87 -6.04
N GLY A 109 -18.59 -12.36 -6.71
CA GLY A 109 -18.59 -13.71 -7.25
C GLY A 109 -18.25 -14.71 -6.18
N LYS A 110 -19.18 -15.59 -5.81
CA LYS A 110 -18.90 -16.86 -5.12
C LYS A 110 -18.11 -17.75 -6.11
N GLY A 111 -16.87 -17.37 -6.40
CA GLY A 111 -16.02 -17.94 -7.45
C GLY A 111 -15.39 -19.23 -6.98
N THR A 112 -16.04 -20.34 -7.30
CA THR A 112 -15.44 -21.66 -7.36
C THR A 112 -14.39 -21.67 -8.47
N GLY A 113 -13.12 -21.88 -8.12
CA GLY A 113 -12.08 -22.35 -9.05
C GLY A 113 -11.48 -21.30 -9.98
N VAL A 114 -10.16 -21.13 -9.86
CA VAL A 114 -9.31 -20.53 -10.88
C VAL A 114 -9.33 -21.46 -12.10
N GLU A 115 -10.31 -21.29 -12.98
CA GLU A 115 -10.23 -21.85 -14.33
C GLU A 115 -9.45 -20.86 -15.19
N LYS A 116 -8.26 -21.29 -15.59
CA LYS A 116 -7.37 -20.60 -16.52
C LYS A 116 -8.12 -20.42 -17.85
N ARG A 117 -8.76 -19.27 -18.04
CA ARG A 117 -9.43 -18.93 -19.31
C ARG A 117 -8.39 -18.58 -20.37
N GLU A 118 -7.90 -19.62 -21.05
CA GLU A 118 -7.43 -19.51 -22.43
C GLU A 118 -8.67 -19.49 -23.34
N GLY A 119 -8.94 -18.32 -23.93
CA GLY A 119 -9.93 -18.16 -24.99
C GLY A 119 -11.31 -17.68 -24.52
N LEU A 120 -11.59 -16.39 -24.66
CA LEU A 120 -12.96 -15.94 -24.85
C LEU A 120 -13.04 -14.99 -26.03
N SER A 121 -13.79 -15.47 -27.02
CA SER A 121 -14.17 -14.79 -28.24
C SER A 121 -15.26 -13.75 -27.97
N ALA A 122 -15.32 -12.79 -28.89
CA ALA A 122 -16.17 -11.61 -28.91
C ALA A 122 -17.64 -11.88 -28.58
N ILE A 123 -18.18 -11.14 -27.62
CA ILE A 123 -19.59 -10.80 -27.55
C ILE A 123 -19.69 -9.31 -27.92
N GLU A 124 -20.04 -9.05 -29.17
CA GLU A 124 -20.42 -7.71 -29.64
C GLU A 124 -21.83 -7.37 -29.14
N GLY A 125 -21.97 -6.28 -28.40
CA GLY A 125 -23.30 -5.71 -28.15
C GLY A 125 -23.39 -4.83 -26.91
N ARG A 126 -23.36 -3.51 -27.12
CA ARG A 126 -23.35 -2.39 -26.14
C ARG A 126 -21.98 -2.11 -25.53
N GLY A 127 -21.30 -1.13 -26.15
CA GLY A 127 -20.06 -0.53 -25.68
C GLY A 127 -20.27 0.11 -24.31
N ILE A 128 -20.05 -0.67 -23.27
CA ILE A 128 -19.46 -0.17 -22.04
C ILE A 128 -18.01 0.06 -22.45
N ILE A 129 -17.60 1.32 -22.56
CA ILE A 129 -16.18 1.63 -22.72
C ILE A 129 -15.54 1.17 -21.41
N GLU A 130 -14.89 0.02 -21.49
CA GLU A 130 -14.25 -0.60 -20.35
C GLU A 130 -12.95 0.18 -20.15
N ASP A 131 -12.98 1.21 -19.29
CA ASP A 131 -11.80 1.95 -18.88
C ASP A 131 -10.71 0.95 -18.50
N LYS A 132 -9.70 0.82 -19.37
CA LYS A 132 -8.60 -0.10 -19.15
C LYS A 132 -7.66 0.52 -18.15
N THR A 133 -8.02 0.38 -16.88
CA THR A 133 -7.17 0.72 -15.76
C THR A 133 -6.21 -0.43 -15.51
N GLU A 134 -4.92 -0.17 -15.58
CA GLU A 134 -3.87 -1.10 -15.17
C GLU A 134 -3.21 -0.56 -13.90
N VAL A 135 -3.17 -1.39 -12.85
CA VAL A 135 -2.49 -1.06 -11.61
C VAL A 135 -1.30 -1.98 -11.44
N GLN A 136 -0.16 -1.39 -11.14
CA GLN A 136 1.10 -2.08 -10.88
C GLN A 136 1.73 -1.53 -9.59
N PHE A 137 2.58 -2.34 -8.97
CA PHE A 137 3.39 -1.91 -7.83
C PHE A 137 4.87 -2.20 -8.06
N THR A 138 5.73 -1.46 -7.39
CA THR A 138 7.18 -1.68 -7.39
C THR A 138 7.71 -1.63 -5.96
N LEU A 139 8.84 -2.30 -5.74
CA LEU A 139 9.55 -2.34 -4.48
C LEU A 139 11.01 -1.98 -4.72
N ARG A 140 11.54 -1.07 -3.90
CA ARG A 140 12.98 -0.78 -3.87
C ARG A 140 13.45 -0.57 -2.45
N ARG A 141 14.76 -0.66 -2.21
CA ARG A 141 15.31 -0.38 -0.87
C ARG A 141 15.09 1.08 -0.51
N TRP A 142 14.77 1.34 0.75
CA TRP A 142 14.64 2.69 1.28
C TRP A 142 15.71 2.95 2.35
N TYR A 143 16.45 4.04 2.19
CA TYR A 143 17.60 4.38 3.04
C TYR A 143 17.35 5.61 3.94
N GLY A 144 16.10 6.07 4.06
CA GLY A 144 15.76 7.32 4.76
C GLY A 144 16.06 7.33 6.26
N LEU A 145 16.23 6.15 6.89
CA LEU A 145 16.62 6.00 8.30
C LEU A 145 18.14 5.81 8.48
N GLY A 146 18.92 6.09 7.43
CA GLY A 146 20.36 5.83 7.37
C GLY A 146 20.68 4.35 7.15
N VAL A 147 21.93 3.97 7.43
CA VAL A 147 22.46 2.61 7.18
C VAL A 147 21.88 1.54 8.12
N ARG A 148 20.99 1.91 9.06
CA ARG A 148 20.85 1.11 10.29
C ARG A 148 20.23 -0.26 10.14
N ARG A 149 19.35 -0.55 9.16
CA ARG A 149 18.87 -1.91 8.77
C ARG A 149 18.14 -1.86 7.41
N PRO A 150 18.83 -1.93 6.26
CA PRO A 150 18.20 -1.86 4.94
C PRO A 150 17.21 -2.99 4.67
N GLU A 151 17.25 -4.07 5.46
CA GLU A 151 16.35 -5.23 5.35
C GLU A 151 14.90 -4.92 5.68
N ILE A 152 14.69 -3.83 6.43
CA ILE A 152 13.41 -3.53 7.08
C ILE A 152 12.87 -2.18 6.64
N SER A 153 13.30 -1.72 5.47
CA SER A 153 12.98 -0.41 4.93
C SER A 153 12.88 -0.54 3.42
N VAL A 154 11.65 -0.65 2.94
CA VAL A 154 11.34 -0.70 1.51
C VAL A 154 10.51 0.51 1.11
N MET A 155 10.69 0.99 -0.11
CA MET A 155 9.80 1.95 -0.74
C MET A 155 8.79 1.18 -1.58
N LEU A 156 7.51 1.29 -1.23
CA LEU A 156 6.42 0.76 -2.04
C LEU A 156 5.94 1.87 -2.98
N GLY A 157 6.06 1.63 -4.29
CA GLY A 157 5.53 2.51 -5.32
C GLY A 157 4.30 1.91 -5.98
N ILE A 158 3.28 2.72 -6.25
CA ILE A 158 2.09 2.34 -7.01
C ILE A 158 2.05 3.15 -8.29
N ARG A 159 1.88 2.44 -9.40
CA ARG A 159 1.67 3.02 -10.72
C ARG A 159 0.28 2.61 -11.21
N ARG A 160 -0.51 3.59 -11.63
CA ARG A 160 -1.80 3.37 -12.27
C ARG A 160 -1.76 4.00 -13.66
N ASN A 161 -1.95 3.17 -14.67
CA ASN A 161 -2.13 3.62 -16.06
C ASN A 161 -3.63 3.59 -16.36
N VAL A 162 -4.21 4.72 -16.74
CA VAL A 162 -5.60 4.85 -17.18
C VAL A 162 -5.59 5.10 -18.68
N THR A 163 -6.33 4.30 -19.44
CA THR A 163 -6.57 4.56 -20.86
C THR A 163 -7.97 5.14 -21.00
N LEU A 164 -8.06 6.37 -21.49
CA LEU A 164 -9.31 7.11 -21.67
C LEU A 164 -9.98 6.74 -23.01
N ASP A 165 -11.23 7.17 -23.17
CA ASP A 165 -12.07 6.93 -24.37
C ASP A 165 -11.41 7.40 -25.68
N ASP A 166 -10.58 8.43 -25.63
CA ASP A 166 -9.86 9.01 -26.76
C ASP A 166 -8.50 8.35 -27.03
N GLU A 167 -8.25 7.19 -26.40
CA GLU A 167 -6.97 6.46 -26.39
C GLU A 167 -5.81 7.25 -25.74
N SER A 168 -6.08 8.41 -25.12
CA SER A 168 -5.07 9.09 -24.32
C SER A 168 -4.79 8.28 -23.05
N HIS A 169 -3.56 8.41 -22.56
CA HIS A 169 -3.11 7.68 -21.39
C HIS A 169 -2.83 8.65 -20.25
N GLU A 170 -3.33 8.36 -19.05
CA GLU A 170 -2.92 9.06 -17.83
C GLU A 170 -2.10 8.13 -16.95
N ILE A 171 -0.95 8.61 -16.49
CA ILE A 171 -0.09 7.87 -15.57
C ILE A 171 -0.10 8.57 -14.22
N TRP A 172 -0.48 7.82 -13.21
CA TRP A 172 -0.48 8.20 -11.81
C TRP A 172 0.60 7.43 -11.08
N TYR A 173 1.42 8.13 -10.29
CA TYR A 173 2.49 7.51 -9.51
C TYR A 173 2.60 8.09 -8.11
N GLY A 174 2.76 7.20 -7.13
CA GLY A 174 3.02 7.58 -5.75
C GLY A 174 3.89 6.55 -5.05
N GLU A 175 4.63 7.00 -4.04
CA GLU A 175 5.49 6.13 -3.25
C GLU A 175 5.30 6.35 -1.74
N ARG A 176 5.52 5.29 -0.96
CA ARG A 176 5.48 5.35 0.49
C ARG A 176 6.52 4.41 1.11
N PRO A 177 7.33 4.89 2.07
CA PRO A 177 8.24 4.00 2.77
C PRO A 177 7.46 3.10 3.73
N LEU A 178 7.79 1.82 3.70
CA LEU A 178 7.38 0.81 4.65
C LEU A 178 8.60 0.42 5.48
N TYR A 179 8.51 0.60 6.79
CA TYR A 179 9.58 0.21 7.70
C TYR A 179 9.04 -0.33 9.02
N SER A 180 9.83 -1.18 9.67
CA SER A 180 9.56 -1.64 11.03
C SER A 180 10.24 -0.71 12.02
N SER A 181 9.47 -0.04 12.86
CA SER A 181 9.96 0.64 14.07
C SER A 181 8.85 0.67 15.12
N GLN A 182 9.15 1.11 16.35
CA GLN A 182 8.12 1.30 17.38
C GLN A 182 7.02 2.30 16.98
N SER A 183 7.28 3.12 15.97
CA SER A 183 6.35 4.10 15.38
C SER A 183 6.20 3.92 13.86
N GLY A 184 6.62 2.75 13.35
CA GLY A 184 6.63 2.44 11.94
C GLY A 184 5.28 1.90 11.48
N PRO A 185 4.97 2.00 10.19
CA PRO A 185 3.69 1.53 9.67
C PRO A 185 3.52 0.01 9.74
N MET A 186 4.60 -0.75 9.93
CA MET A 186 4.57 -2.22 9.95
C MET A 186 5.05 -2.78 11.29
N PHE A 187 4.33 -3.79 11.77
CA PHE A 187 4.79 -4.63 12.87
C PHE A 187 5.45 -5.89 12.30
N CYS A 188 6.77 -6.01 12.46
CA CYS A 188 7.51 -7.16 11.99
C CYS A 188 7.97 -8.02 13.17
N THR A 189 7.71 -9.32 13.07
CA THR A 189 8.27 -10.32 13.97
C THR A 189 9.33 -11.11 13.23
N LEU A 190 10.46 -11.35 13.89
CA LEU A 190 11.34 -12.44 13.48
C LEU A 190 10.61 -13.72 13.88
N GLY A 191 10.36 -14.60 12.91
CA GLY A 191 9.79 -15.90 13.23
C GLY A 191 10.77 -16.77 14.02
N PRO A 192 10.44 -18.05 14.27
CA PRO A 192 11.40 -19.03 14.75
C PRO A 192 12.72 -18.93 13.97
N PRO A 193 13.86 -19.37 14.54
CA PRO A 193 15.13 -19.34 13.82
C PRO A 193 14.90 -19.97 12.45
N LEU A 194 15.26 -19.22 11.42
CA LEU A 194 15.16 -19.56 10.02
C LEU A 194 13.83 -19.31 9.28
N ASP A 195 12.87 -18.63 9.90
CA ASP A 195 11.60 -18.27 9.24
C ASP A 195 11.64 -16.87 8.58
N GLY A 196 12.79 -16.19 8.68
CA GLY A 196 13.02 -14.83 8.19
C GLY A 196 12.12 -13.81 8.88
N MET A 197 11.82 -12.71 8.17
CA MET A 197 11.02 -11.63 8.71
C MET A 197 9.58 -11.70 8.21
N ARG A 198 8.62 -11.63 9.13
CA ARG A 198 7.20 -11.55 8.81
C ARG A 198 6.63 -10.26 9.35
N CYS A 199 6.10 -9.43 8.46
CA CYS A 199 5.32 -8.28 8.81
C CYS A 199 3.87 -8.54 8.40
N SER A 200 2.98 -8.47 9.39
CA SER A 200 1.55 -8.58 9.20
C SER A 200 0.92 -7.39 9.89
N ASP A 201 -0.19 -6.93 9.31
CA ASP A 201 -0.96 -5.81 9.79
C ASP A 201 -0.22 -4.46 9.74
N LEU A 202 -0.97 -3.43 9.37
CA LEU A 202 -0.50 -2.04 9.42
C LEU A 202 -0.90 -1.39 10.73
N ASP A 203 0.03 -0.68 11.38
CA ASP A 203 -0.25 0.14 12.55
C ASP A 203 -0.88 1.48 12.09
N GLY A 204 -2.18 1.40 11.75
CA GLY A 204 -2.98 2.53 11.32
C GLY A 204 -3.21 2.63 9.80
N PRO A 205 -3.91 3.69 9.36
CA PRO A 205 -4.26 3.87 7.96
C PRO A 205 -3.02 4.22 7.13
N LEU A 206 -2.52 3.27 6.36
CA LEU A 206 -1.51 3.52 5.34
C LEU A 206 -2.18 3.94 4.03
N ALA A 207 -1.65 4.98 3.40
CA ALA A 207 -2.09 5.37 2.07
C ALA A 207 -0.91 5.89 1.26
N ILE A 208 -1.01 5.70 -0.06
CA ILE A 208 -0.06 6.21 -1.03
C ILE A 208 -0.71 7.41 -1.71
N ASN A 209 -0.06 8.57 -1.57
CA ASN A 209 -0.47 9.76 -2.29
C ASN A 209 0.18 9.68 -3.67
N SER A 210 -0.65 9.66 -4.69
CA SER A 210 -0.26 9.53 -6.08
C SER A 210 -0.52 10.83 -6.81
N THR A 211 0.42 11.25 -7.63
CA THR A 211 0.29 12.44 -8.47
C THR A 211 0.30 12.03 -9.93
N ARG A 212 -0.42 12.78 -10.77
CA ARG A 212 -0.33 12.63 -12.22
C ARG A 212 1.09 12.98 -12.67
N VAL A 213 1.78 12.04 -13.30
CA VAL A 213 3.17 12.21 -13.77
C VAL A 213 3.27 12.42 -15.27
N GLY A 214 2.19 12.20 -16.02
CA GLY A 214 2.13 12.49 -17.43
C GLY A 214 0.87 11.94 -18.10
N GLY A 215 0.66 12.38 -19.33
CA GLY A 215 -0.26 11.76 -20.27
C GLY A 215 0.06 12.23 -21.69
N GLY A 216 0.03 11.27 -22.62
CA GLY A 216 0.30 11.48 -24.05
C GLY A 216 -0.98 11.64 -24.83
#